data_AF-A0A183NG26-F1
#
_entry.id   AF-A0A183NG26-F1
#
_cell.length_a   1.000
_cell.length_b   1.000
_cell.length_c   1.000
_cell.angle_alpha   90.00
_cell.angle_beta   90.00
_cell.angle_gamma   90.00
#
_symmetry.space_group_name_H-M   'P 1'
#
loop_
_entity.id
_entity.type
_entity.pdbx_description
1 polymer ?
#
loop_
_entity_poly.entity_id
_entity_poly.type
_entity_poly.pdbx_seq_one_letter_code
_entity_poly.pdbx_strand_id
1 'polypeptide(L)'
;MQSALNQLAITIRCHEKRFIVSCGQQLVLVKPDSKQLGWGVITFIGPLQDLESHCDPADSRCLHVTIHAPGHLTCQNSSPGRLFSNINNTDSKSPIMVAKFLFEDHIRCMTARQLLSRGKTVVEQTKLRKIAS
;
A
#
# COMPACT_ATOMS: atom_id res chain seq x y z
N MET A 1 -10.81 26.67 -7.25
CA MET A 1 -10.11 25.63 -8.04
C MET A 1 -8.62 25.61 -7.68
N GLN A 2 -8.23 24.98 -6.57
CA GLN A 2 -6.85 24.50 -6.36
C GLN A 2 -6.80 23.63 -5.08
N SER A 3 -7.47 22.48 -5.04
CA SER A 3 -7.06 21.44 -4.09
C SER A 3 -5.94 20.65 -4.76
N ALA A 4 -4.73 21.20 -4.74
CA ALA A 4 -3.51 20.44 -4.95
C ALA A 4 -3.36 19.50 -3.74
N LEU A 5 -4.16 18.45 -3.72
CA LEU A 5 -4.01 17.34 -2.80
C LEU A 5 -2.71 16.65 -3.17
N ASN A 6 -1.63 17.05 -2.50
CA ASN A 6 -0.42 16.29 -2.18
C ASN A 6 -0.31 14.93 -2.90
N GLN A 7 -0.14 14.95 -4.22
CA GLN A 7 0.02 13.75 -5.03
C GLN A 7 1.46 13.34 -4.88
N LEU A 8 1.71 12.53 -3.85
CA LEU A 8 3.03 12.14 -3.47
C LEU A 8 3.45 10.92 -4.30
N ALA A 9 4.20 11.17 -5.36
CA ALA A 9 4.76 10.14 -6.21
C ALA A 9 6.17 9.77 -5.71
N ILE A 10 6.32 8.55 -5.19
CA ILE A 10 7.61 7.96 -4.86
C ILE A 10 8.16 7.32 -6.13
N THR A 11 9.33 7.79 -6.57
CA THR A 11 10.01 7.22 -7.75
C THR A 11 11.00 6.14 -7.32
N ILE A 12 10.83 4.93 -7.85
CA ILE A 12 11.69 3.77 -7.61
C ILE A 12 12.50 3.52 -8.87
N ARG A 13 13.81 3.76 -8.79
CA ARG A 13 14.75 3.41 -9.86
C ARG A 13 15.17 1.94 -9.67
N CYS A 14 14.38 1.04 -10.23
CA CYS A 14 14.90 -0.25 -10.72
C CYS A 14 15.19 -0.08 -12.22
N HIS A 15 15.74 -1.11 -12.89
CA HIS A 15 16.00 -1.15 -14.34
C HIS A 15 14.81 -0.64 -15.20
N GLU A 16 13.60 -0.61 -14.62
CA GLU A 16 12.44 0.18 -15.04
C GLU A 16 12.01 1.16 -13.91
N LYS A 17 11.85 2.46 -14.21
CA LYS A 17 11.42 3.49 -13.24
C LYS A 17 9.96 3.32 -12.84
N ARG A 18 9.64 2.62 -11.75
CA ARG A 18 8.24 2.48 -11.28
C ARG A 18 7.90 3.58 -10.27
N PHE A 19 6.64 3.99 -10.24
CA PHE A 19 6.13 5.00 -9.32
C PHE A 19 5.11 4.38 -8.38
N ILE A 20 5.18 4.80 -7.12
CA ILE A 20 4.16 4.53 -6.12
C ILE A 20 3.48 5.86 -5.79
N VAL A 21 2.17 5.95 -6.04
CA VAL A 21 1.40 7.17 -5.84
C VAL A 21 0.33 6.93 -4.79
N SER A 22 0.26 7.82 -3.80
CA SER A 22 -0.91 7.89 -2.91
C SER A 22 -1.97 8.77 -3.57
N CYS A 23 -3.16 8.21 -3.79
CA CYS A 23 -4.31 8.92 -4.35
C CYS A 23 -5.53 8.70 -3.46
N GLY A 24 -5.86 9.70 -2.63
CA GLY A 24 -6.96 9.58 -1.66
C GLY A 24 -6.71 8.43 -0.67
N GLN A 25 -7.58 7.42 -0.68
CA GLN A 25 -7.48 6.23 0.18
C GLN A 25 -6.80 5.03 -0.52
N GLN A 26 -6.22 5.26 -1.70
CA GLN A 26 -5.66 4.21 -2.54
C GLN A 26 -4.16 4.40 -2.78
N LEU A 27 -3.48 3.27 -2.91
CA LEU A 27 -2.14 3.15 -3.47
C LEU A 27 -2.27 2.81 -4.96
N VAL A 28 -1.53 3.52 -5.80
CA VAL A 28 -1.46 3.27 -7.23
C VAL A 28 -0.02 2.96 -7.61
N LEU A 29 0.21 1.82 -8.25
CA LEU A 29 1.49 1.48 -8.86
C LEU A 29 1.45 1.83 -10.34
N VAL A 30 2.44 2.58 -10.80
CA VAL A 30 2.53 3.03 -12.18
C VAL A 30 3.89 2.64 -12.75
N LYS A 31 3.91 2.07 -13.95
CA LYS A 31 5.13 1.91 -14.75
C LYS A 31 5.15 2.97 -15.85
N PRO A 32 6.31 3.41 -16.36
CA PRO A 32 6.36 4.29 -17.52
C PRO A 32 5.82 3.53 -18.74
N ASP A 33 5.07 4.21 -19.61
CA ASP A 33 4.72 3.66 -20.91
C ASP A 33 5.98 3.62 -21.79
N SER A 34 6.31 2.44 -22.33
CA SER A 34 7.46 2.26 -23.21
C SER A 34 7.24 2.89 -24.60
N LYS A 35 5.99 3.17 -24.97
CA LYS A 35 5.62 3.71 -26.28
C LYS A 35 5.39 5.22 -26.27
N GLN A 36 5.07 5.79 -25.10
CA GLN A 36 4.67 7.19 -24.98
C GLN A 36 5.44 7.88 -23.86
N LEU A 37 6.40 8.73 -24.24
CA LEU A 37 7.21 9.48 -23.27
C LEU A 37 6.32 10.39 -22.41
N GLY A 38 6.54 10.37 -21.10
CA GLY A 38 5.77 11.17 -20.14
C GLY A 38 4.46 10.51 -19.68
N TRP A 39 4.08 9.37 -20.24
CA TRP A 39 2.89 8.62 -19.83
C TRP A 39 3.25 7.51 -18.86
N GLY A 40 2.29 7.19 -17.97
CA GLY A 40 2.37 6.07 -17.06
C GLY A 40 1.21 5.10 -17.26
N VAL A 41 1.50 3.80 -17.19
CA VAL A 41 0.49 2.74 -17.18
C VAL A 41 0.29 2.28 -15.75
N ILE A 42 -0.94 2.36 -15.26
CA ILE A 42 -1.30 1.83 -13.94
C ILE A 42 -1.22 0.30 -13.99
N THR A 43 -0.41 -0.28 -13.11
CA THR A 43 -0.25 -1.74 -13.00
C THR A 43 -1.02 -2.32 -11.83
N PHE A 44 -1.35 -1.50 -10.83
CA PHE A 44 -2.11 -1.93 -9.66
C PHE A 44 -2.77 -0.73 -8.97
N ILE A 45 -3.94 -0.96 -8.39
CA ILE A 45 -4.63 -0.05 -7.46
C ILE A 45 -5.11 -0.87 -6.27
N GLY A 46 -4.83 -0.41 -5.04
CA GLY A 46 -5.28 -1.09 -3.82
C GLY A 46 -5.49 -0.14 -2.65
N PRO A 47 -6.16 -0.60 -1.56
CA PRO A 47 -6.41 0.22 -0.39
C PRO A 47 -5.13 0.54 0.39
N LEU A 48 -5.00 1.78 0.87
CA LEU A 48 -3.93 2.19 1.78
C LEU A 48 -4.17 1.75 3.23
N GLN A 49 -5.44 1.60 3.62
CA GLN A 49 -5.82 1.24 5.00
C GLN A 49 -5.25 -0.12 5.41
N ASP A 50 -5.22 -1.08 4.49
CA ASP A 50 -4.79 -2.45 4.73
C ASP A 50 -3.38 -2.70 4.19
N LEU A 51 -2.57 -1.64 4.11
CA LEU A 51 -1.17 -1.70 3.70
C LEU A 51 -0.26 -1.99 4.90
N GLU A 52 0.70 -2.89 4.68
CA GLU A 52 1.82 -3.16 5.57
C GLU A 52 3.12 -2.91 4.82
N SER A 53 4.10 -2.31 5.50
CA SER A 53 5.42 -2.07 4.91
C SER A 53 6.55 -2.27 5.93
N HIS A 54 7.58 -3.01 5.53
CA HIS A 54 8.75 -3.30 6.34
C HIS A 54 10.02 -3.30 5.49
N CYS A 55 11.13 -2.84 6.07
CA CYS A 55 12.43 -2.91 5.41
C CYS A 55 12.99 -4.33 5.53
N ASP A 56 13.75 -4.75 4.53
CA ASP A 56 14.51 -5.99 4.59
C ASP A 56 15.70 -5.83 5.57
N PRO A 57 15.84 -6.68 6.59
CA PRO A 57 16.95 -6.61 7.54
C PRO A 57 18.32 -6.80 6.88
N ALA A 58 18.38 -7.51 5.75
CA ALA A 58 19.62 -7.82 5.04
C ALA A 58 19.99 -6.79 3.96
N ASP A 59 19.02 -6.01 3.45
CA ASP A 59 19.26 -4.93 2.49
C ASP A 59 18.40 -3.71 2.83
N SER A 60 19.04 -2.67 3.38
CA SER A 60 18.39 -1.43 3.80
C SER A 60 17.74 -0.65 2.65
N ARG A 61 18.01 -1.01 1.39
CA ARG A 61 17.38 -0.45 0.20
C ARG A 61 16.14 -1.21 -0.24
N CYS A 62 15.82 -2.33 0.40
CA CYS A 62 14.67 -3.15 0.07
C CYS A 62 13.48 -2.85 0.99
N LEU A 63 12.33 -2.53 0.39
CA LEU A 63 11.06 -2.36 1.07
C LEU A 63 10.09 -3.46 0.62
N HIS A 64 9.61 -4.23 1.58
CA HIS A 64 8.52 -5.17 1.38
C HIS A 64 7.21 -4.46 1.65
N VAL A 65 6.26 -4.60 0.73
CA VAL A 65 4.92 -4.03 0.82
C VAL A 65 3.90 -5.13 0.59
N THR A 66 2.97 -5.25 1.52
CA THR A 66 1.82 -6.15 1.41
C THR A 66 0.56 -5.31 1.51
N ILE A 67 -0.42 -5.59 0.64
CA ILE A 67 -1.76 -5.01 0.73
C ILE A 67 -2.74 -6.15 0.88
N HIS A 68 -3.58 -6.06 1.90
CA HIS A 68 -4.61 -7.04 2.15
C HIS A 68 -5.95 -6.62 1.55
N ALA A 69 -6.80 -7.60 1.24
CA ALA A 69 -8.17 -7.32 0.85
C ALA A 69 -8.91 -6.59 1.99
N PRO A 70 -9.80 -5.64 1.67
CA PRO A 70 -10.67 -5.03 2.66
C PRO A 70 -11.45 -6.10 3.44
N GLY A 71 -11.52 -5.96 4.77
CA GLY A 71 -12.08 -7.00 5.66
C GLY A 71 -13.53 -7.40 5.35
N HIS A 72 -14.31 -6.55 4.67
CA HIS A 72 -15.68 -6.89 4.26
C HIS A 72 -15.74 -7.85 3.05
N LEU A 73 -14.64 -7.99 2.30
CA LEU A 73 -14.52 -8.88 1.15
C LEU A 73 -13.88 -10.22 1.51
N THR A 74 -13.25 -10.33 2.69
CA THR A 74 -12.64 -11.56 3.21
C THR A 74 -13.51 -12.20 4.27
N CYS A 75 -14.78 -12.42 3.96
CA CYS A 75 -15.60 -13.43 4.63
C CYS A 75 -15.42 -14.76 3.90
N GLN A 76 -14.19 -15.26 3.75
CA GLN A 76 -14.00 -16.60 3.20
C GLN A 76 -14.26 -17.62 4.32
N ASN A 77 -15.48 -18.17 4.27
CA ASN A 77 -15.95 -19.36 4.97
C ASN A 77 -16.04 -19.27 6.51
N SER A 78 -17.08 -18.58 6.99
CA SER A 78 -17.81 -19.10 8.15
C SER A 78 -18.46 -20.43 7.76
N SER A 79 -17.69 -21.52 7.75
CA SER A 79 -18.29 -22.85 7.84
C SER A 79 -19.06 -22.92 9.16
N PRO A 80 -20.34 -23.33 9.20
CA PRO A 80 -21.06 -23.51 10.44
C PRO A 80 -20.48 -24.74 11.16
N GLY A 81 -19.40 -24.57 11.93
CA GLY A 81 -18.74 -25.71 12.56
C GLY A 81 -17.41 -25.49 13.28
N ARG A 82 -16.89 -24.27 13.44
CA ARG A 82 -15.70 -24.04 14.29
C ARG A 82 -16.06 -23.23 15.53
N LEU A 83 -16.62 -23.92 16.53
CA LEU A 83 -16.92 -23.37 17.86
C LEU A 83 -15.68 -23.21 18.75
N PHE A 84 -14.49 -23.60 18.32
CA PHE A 84 -13.26 -23.46 19.11
C PHE A 84 -12.07 -23.14 18.21
N SER A 85 -11.89 -21.85 17.86
CA SER A 85 -10.61 -21.36 17.38
C SER A 85 -10.18 -20.24 18.33
N ASN A 86 -9.00 -20.44 18.92
CA ASN A 86 -8.40 -19.63 19.98
C ASN A 86 -8.64 -18.12 19.83
N ILE A 87 -8.77 -17.48 20.99
CA ILE A 87 -8.99 -16.04 21.27
C ILE A 87 -7.83 -15.14 20.83
N ASN A 88 -7.11 -15.49 19.77
CA ASN A 88 -6.06 -14.68 19.13
C ASN A 88 -6.36 -14.47 17.62
N ASN A 89 -7.64 -14.33 17.25
CA ASN A 89 -8.05 -14.05 15.87
C ASN A 89 -7.69 -12.59 15.51
N THR A 90 -6.45 -12.37 15.09
CA THR A 90 -6.18 -11.29 14.14
C THR A 90 -6.82 -11.71 12.82
N ASP A 91 -7.93 -11.07 12.44
CA ASP A 91 -8.59 -11.20 11.13
C ASP A 91 -7.53 -11.30 10.02
N SER A 92 -7.21 -12.52 9.60
CA SER A 92 -6.13 -12.79 8.64
C SER A 92 -6.66 -12.53 7.24
N LYS A 93 -6.81 -11.25 6.91
CA LYS A 93 -7.17 -10.79 5.56
C LYS A 93 -6.17 -11.36 4.58
N SER A 94 -6.63 -11.98 3.49
CA SER A 94 -5.72 -12.51 2.47
C SER A 94 -5.01 -11.36 1.74
N PRO A 95 -3.70 -11.49 1.45
CA PRO A 95 -2.97 -10.48 0.69
C PRO A 95 -3.46 -10.47 -0.76
N ILE A 96 -3.78 -9.29 -1.28
CA ILE A 96 -4.11 -9.07 -2.70
C ILE A 96 -2.90 -8.58 -3.50
N MET A 97 -1.86 -8.09 -2.80
CA MET A 97 -0.60 -7.72 -3.41
C MET A 97 0.53 -7.97 -2.42
N VAL A 98 1.60 -8.61 -2.90
CA VAL A 98 2.89 -8.70 -2.20
C VAL A 98 3.96 -8.24 -3.18
N ALA A 99 4.74 -7.24 -2.79
CA ALA A 99 5.76 -6.66 -3.66
C ALA A 99 7.03 -6.35 -2.87
N LYS A 100 8.18 -6.57 -3.53
CA LYS A 100 9.49 -6.12 -3.06
C LYS A 100 9.96 -4.98 -3.95
N PHE A 101 10.24 -3.84 -3.33
CA PHE A 101 10.75 -2.66 -3.99
C PHE A 101 12.20 -2.45 -3.63
N LEU A 102 13.06 -2.43 -4.65
CA LEU A 102 14.48 -2.11 -4.49
C LEU A 102 14.71 -0.64 -4.84
N PHE A 103 15.22 0.11 -3.88
CA PHE A 103 15.58 1.52 -4.04
C PHE A 103 17.07 1.67 -4.35
N GLU A 104 17.43 2.85 -4.86
CA GLU A 104 18.82 3.18 -5.17
C GLU A 104 19.66 3.27 -3.88
N ASP A 105 19.07 3.82 -2.83
CA ASP A 105 19.69 4.06 -1.55
C ASP A 105 18.68 3.90 -0.40
N HIS A 106 19.21 3.76 0.82
CA HIS A 106 18.43 3.59 2.04
C HIS A 106 17.54 4.80 2.35
N ILE A 107 17.98 6.02 2.01
CA ILE A 107 17.21 7.23 2.29
C ILE A 107 15.90 7.18 1.51
N ARG A 108 15.93 6.83 0.22
CA ARG A 108 14.73 6.69 -0.60
C ARG A 108 13.82 5.55 -0.14
N CYS A 109 14.39 4.42 0.27
CA CYS A 109 13.63 3.32 0.86
C CYS A 109 12.88 3.79 2.12
N MET A 110 13.58 4.48 3.03
CA MET A 110 12.98 5.00 4.27
C MET A 110 11.97 6.10 4.03
N THR A 111 12.24 7.03 3.10
CA THR A 111 11.27 8.04 2.68
C THR A 111 10.02 7.35 2.15
N ALA A 112 10.15 6.36 1.26
CA ALA A 112 8.99 5.63 0.75
C ALA A 112 8.17 4.98 1.89
N ARG A 113 8.84 4.30 2.83
CA ARG A 113 8.19 3.70 3.99
C ARG A 113 7.45 4.73 4.86
N GLN A 114 8.08 5.86 5.18
CA GLN A 114 7.48 6.93 5.98
C GLN A 114 6.24 7.50 5.31
N LEU A 115 6.29 7.68 4.00
CA LEU A 115 5.18 8.22 3.22
C LEU A 115 4.00 7.26 3.13
N LEU A 116 4.26 5.96 2.97
CA LEU A 116 3.23 4.93 3.03
C LEU A 116 2.58 4.86 4.43
N SER A 117 3.38 4.88 5.48
CA SER A 117 2.91 4.89 6.88
C SER A 117 2.03 6.11 7.16
N ARG A 118 2.49 7.31 6.77
CA ARG A 118 1.71 8.55 6.89
C ARG A 118 0.42 8.48 6.09
N GLY A 119 0.47 7.97 4.86
CA GLY A 119 -0.72 7.79 4.01
C GLY A 119 -1.77 6.91 4.69
N LYS A 120 -1.36 5.77 5.25
CA LYS A 120 -2.23 4.88 6.02
C LYS A 120 -2.87 5.59 7.22
N THR A 121 -2.09 6.29 8.04
CA THR A 121 -2.61 7.04 9.19
C THR A 121 -3.64 8.10 8.79
N VAL A 122 -3.41 8.82 7.67
CA VAL A 122 -4.37 9.80 7.15
C VAL A 122 -5.70 9.14 6.77
N VAL A 123 -5.67 7.95 6.16
CA VAL A 123 -6.88 7.19 5.83
C VAL A 123 -7.64 6.76 7.09
N GLU A 124 -6.94 6.23 8.08
CA GLU A 124 -7.51 5.81 9.36
C GLU A 124 -8.18 6.99 10.09
N GLN A 125 -7.49 8.13 10.20
CA GLN A 125 -8.03 9.34 10.82
C GLN A 125 -9.26 9.89 10.08
N THR A 126 -9.23 9.86 8.74
CA THR A 126 -10.36 10.31 7.92
C THR A 126 -11.58 9.44 8.15
N LYS A 127 -11.40 8.12 8.30
CA LYS A 127 -12.48 7.18 8.60
C LYS A 127 -13.10 7.46 9.97
N LEU A 128 -12.26 7.64 11.01
CA LEU A 128 -12.74 7.96 12.35
C LEU A 128 -13.55 9.25 12.38
N ARG A 129 -13.10 10.31 11.69
CA ARG A 129 -13.83 11.58 11.60
C ARG A 129 -15.21 11.44 10.96
N LYS A 130 -15.37 10.55 9.98
CA LYS A 130 -16.66 10.30 9.31
C LYS A 130 -17.64 9.51 10.18
N ILE A 131 -17.16 8.80 11.19
CA ILE A 131 -18.00 8.02 12.10
C ILE A 131 -18.47 8.88 13.28
N ALA A 132 -17.68 9.89 13.67
CA ALA A 132 -17.98 10.79 14.77
C ALA A 132 -18.83 12.01 14.39
N SER A 133 -19.30 12.10 13.14
CA SER A 133 -20.16 13.17 12.59
C SER A 133 -21.57 12.66 12.34
#